data_AF-A0AAD5B298-F1
#
_entry.id   AF-A0AAD5B298-F1
#
_cell.length_a   1.000
_cell.length_b   1.000
_cell.length_c   1.000
_cell.angle_alpha   90.00
_cell.angle_beta   90.00
_cell.angle_gamma   90.00
#
_symmetry.space_group_name_H-M   'P 1'
#
loop_
_entity.id
_entity.type
_entity.pdbx_description
1 polymer ?
#
loop_
_entity_poly.entity_id
_entity_poly.type
_entity_poly.pdbx_seq_one_letter_code
_entity_poly.pdbx_strand_id
1 'polypeptide(L)'
;YEDRNFMGRSYECSSDCSDMSSYLSRCHSCRVESGCWMVYDRPNFMGNQYFLRRGDYADYMNMWGWGNNWIRSCRMIPMYRGSYRMRMYERENFMGQMMEVTDDCDSIMDRYHWSGGCHSCHIMDGHWLMYEQPHYRGRMWYFRPGEYRSFREMMGMSNMKFMSMKRIMDSCLEKKHIYCSRKGQITFYEDRNFMGRSYECSSDCPDMSSYLSRCHSCRVESGCWMVYDHPNFMGNQYFLRRGDYADYMNMWGWGNNWIRSCRMIPMYRGSYRMRMYERENFMGQMMEVTDDCDSIMDRYHWSGGCHSCHIMDGHWLMYE
;
A
#
# COMPACT_ATOMS: atom_id res chain seq x y z
N TYR A 1 -9.24 -12.44 15.98
CA TYR A 1 -10.39 -12.35 16.90
C TYR A 1 -11.31 -13.51 16.63
N GLU A 2 -11.82 -14.15 17.68
CA GLU A 2 -12.69 -15.33 17.53
C GLU A 2 -13.98 -15.04 16.79
N ASP A 3 -14.58 -13.88 17.04
CA ASP A 3 -15.84 -13.49 16.43
C ASP A 3 -15.65 -12.41 15.35
N ARG A 4 -16.73 -12.11 14.63
CA ARG A 4 -16.78 -11.04 13.63
C ARG A 4 -16.68 -9.68 14.30
N ASN A 5 -16.37 -8.65 13.52
CA ASN A 5 -16.29 -7.25 13.98
C ASN A 5 -15.35 -7.07 15.19
N PHE A 6 -14.25 -7.83 15.23
CA PHE A 6 -13.20 -7.73 16.25
C PHE A 6 -13.66 -8.04 17.68
N MET A 7 -14.67 -8.93 17.81
CA MET A 7 -15.21 -9.36 19.10
C MET A 7 -14.61 -10.68 19.59
N GLY A 8 -14.88 -11.02 20.85
CA GLY A 8 -14.40 -12.25 21.48
C GLY A 8 -12.93 -12.21 21.87
N ARG A 9 -12.31 -13.38 22.05
CA ARG A 9 -10.89 -13.47 22.37
C ARG A 9 -10.04 -13.05 21.16
N SER A 10 -8.94 -12.35 21.43
CA SER A 10 -7.94 -12.01 20.42
C SER A 10 -6.62 -12.70 20.72
N TYR A 11 -5.83 -12.88 19.66
CA TYR A 11 -4.44 -13.31 19.73
C TYR A 11 -3.67 -12.38 18.79
N GLU A 12 -2.58 -11.83 19.29
CA GLU A 12 -1.69 -10.95 18.55
C GLU A 12 -0.42 -11.71 18.19
N CYS A 13 0.04 -11.56 16.94
CA CYS A 13 1.29 -12.15 16.47
C CYS A 13 2.05 -11.16 15.59
N SER A 14 3.37 -11.13 15.75
CA SER A 14 4.31 -10.30 14.99
C SER A 14 5.31 -11.13 14.17
N SER A 15 5.06 -12.43 14.01
CA SER A 15 5.87 -13.35 13.22
C SER A 15 5.02 -14.46 12.61
N ASP A 16 5.62 -15.33 11.81
CA ASP A 16 4.98 -16.56 11.31
C ASP A 16 4.34 -17.35 12.47
N CYS A 17 3.09 -17.78 12.26
CA CYS A 17 2.35 -18.66 13.16
C CYS A 17 1.90 -19.88 12.39
N SER A 18 2.51 -21.04 12.66
CA SER A 18 2.22 -22.29 11.95
C SER A 18 0.91 -22.95 12.39
N ASP A 19 0.42 -22.67 13.60
CA ASP A 19 -0.87 -23.17 14.07
C ASP A 19 -1.46 -22.21 15.10
N MET A 20 -2.63 -21.67 14.79
CA MET A 20 -3.39 -20.77 15.65
C MET A 20 -4.35 -21.50 16.60
N SER A 21 -4.55 -22.81 16.41
CA SER A 21 -5.52 -23.62 17.15
C SER A 21 -5.23 -23.68 18.66
N SER A 22 -3.98 -23.43 19.06
CA SER A 22 -3.57 -23.34 20.47
C SER A 22 -3.97 -22.02 21.15
N TYR A 23 -4.20 -20.96 20.37
CA TYR A 23 -4.49 -19.62 20.90
C TYR A 23 -5.98 -19.26 20.78
N LEU A 24 -6.60 -19.68 19.68
CA LEU A 24 -7.98 -19.37 19.34
C LEU A 24 -8.72 -20.66 18.98
N SER A 25 -9.99 -20.76 19.39
CA SER A 25 -10.86 -21.88 18.97
C SER A 25 -11.36 -21.72 17.53
N ARG A 26 -11.41 -20.46 17.09
CA ARG A 26 -11.81 -19.98 15.77
C ARG A 26 -11.23 -18.60 15.55
N CYS A 27 -11.19 -18.14 14.31
CA CYS A 27 -10.88 -16.76 13.98
C CYS A 27 -11.95 -16.35 12.98
N HIS A 28 -12.67 -15.24 13.18
CA HIS A 28 -13.68 -14.73 12.24
C HIS A 28 -13.40 -13.30 11.76
N SER A 29 -12.54 -12.59 12.46
CA SER A 29 -12.04 -11.28 12.05
C SER A 29 -10.58 -11.10 12.44
N CYS A 30 -9.86 -10.30 11.66
CA CYS A 30 -8.45 -9.99 11.92
C CYS A 30 -8.15 -8.53 11.56
N ARG A 31 -7.23 -7.94 12.32
CA ARG A 31 -6.68 -6.61 12.04
C ARG A 31 -5.20 -6.78 11.74
N VAL A 32 -4.76 -6.14 10.66
CA VAL A 32 -3.33 -6.07 10.33
C VAL A 32 -2.89 -4.66 10.63
N GLU A 33 -2.09 -4.50 11.67
CA GLU A 33 -1.53 -3.20 12.08
C GLU A 33 -0.39 -2.76 11.15
N SER A 34 0.48 -3.71 10.76
CA SER A 34 1.65 -3.44 9.94
C SER A 34 2.07 -4.64 9.09
N GLY A 35 2.75 -4.33 7.98
CA GLY A 35 3.33 -5.31 7.07
C GLY A 35 2.31 -6.00 6.15
N CYS A 36 2.83 -7.01 5.46
CA CYS A 36 2.09 -7.86 4.54
C CYS A 36 2.05 -9.28 5.10
N TRP A 37 0.87 -9.89 5.08
CA TRP A 37 0.65 -11.21 5.67
C TRP A 37 0.01 -12.15 4.65
N MET A 38 0.39 -13.41 4.70
CA MET A 38 -0.32 -14.48 4.01
C MET A 38 -1.01 -15.34 5.07
N VAL A 39 -2.33 -15.42 5.04
CA VAL A 39 -3.11 -16.25 5.95
C VAL A 39 -3.60 -17.52 5.26
N TYR A 40 -3.74 -18.58 6.02
CA TYR A 40 -4.06 -19.91 5.51
C TYR A 40 -5.21 -20.53 6.32
N ASP A 41 -6.07 -21.30 5.65
CA ASP A 41 -7.21 -21.98 6.28
C ASP A 41 -6.86 -23.33 6.94
N ARG A 42 -5.61 -23.80 6.76
CA ARG A 42 -5.05 -24.98 7.44
C ARG A 42 -3.78 -24.63 8.22
N PRO A 43 -3.41 -25.45 9.22
CA PRO A 43 -2.11 -25.34 9.88
C PRO A 43 -0.96 -25.58 8.91
N ASN A 44 0.25 -25.22 9.33
CA ASN A 44 1.52 -25.38 8.62
C ASN A 44 1.54 -24.73 7.23
N PHE A 45 0.85 -23.60 7.08
CA PHE A 45 0.85 -22.79 5.86
C PHE A 45 0.32 -23.52 4.63
N MET A 46 -0.70 -24.35 4.85
CA MET A 46 -1.33 -25.19 3.83
C MET A 46 -2.76 -24.74 3.53
N GLY A 47 -3.32 -25.27 2.44
CA GLY A 47 -4.71 -25.05 2.07
C GLY A 47 -4.91 -23.77 1.27
N ASN A 48 -6.09 -23.18 1.42
CA ASN A 48 -6.43 -21.92 0.79
C ASN A 48 -5.63 -20.81 1.46
N GLN A 49 -5.11 -19.89 0.66
CA GLN A 49 -4.33 -18.77 1.14
C GLN A 49 -4.92 -17.45 0.71
N TYR A 50 -4.77 -16.45 1.56
CA TYR A 50 -5.25 -15.10 1.30
C TYR A 50 -4.23 -14.08 1.74
N PHE A 51 -4.02 -13.10 0.88
CA PHE A 51 -3.06 -12.04 1.11
C PHE A 51 -3.73 -10.88 1.85
N LEU A 52 -3.17 -10.52 3.01
CA LEU A 52 -3.61 -9.40 3.83
C LEU A 52 -2.57 -8.29 3.84
N ARG A 53 -3.08 -7.07 3.81
CA ARG A 53 -2.32 -5.85 4.02
C ARG A 53 -2.85 -5.16 5.27
N ARG A 54 -2.17 -4.09 5.69
CA ARG A 54 -2.66 -3.21 6.74
C ARG A 54 -4.14 -2.85 6.53
N GLY A 55 -4.96 -3.14 7.53
CA GLY A 55 -6.40 -2.94 7.44
C GLY A 55 -7.23 -3.80 8.39
N ASP A 56 -8.53 -3.50 8.38
CA ASP A 56 -9.54 -4.09 9.24
C ASP A 56 -10.40 -5.09 8.46
N TYR A 57 -10.25 -6.38 8.77
CA TYR A 57 -10.99 -7.47 8.13
C TYR A 57 -12.04 -8.01 9.10
N ALA A 58 -13.19 -7.33 9.14
CA ALA A 58 -14.25 -7.55 10.13
C ALA A 58 -15.07 -8.84 9.91
N ASP A 59 -15.13 -9.37 8.69
CA ASP A 59 -15.81 -10.63 8.37
C ASP A 59 -15.16 -11.26 7.13
N TYR A 60 -14.20 -12.19 7.31
CA TYR A 60 -13.58 -12.84 6.14
C TYR A 60 -14.46 -13.96 5.55
N MET A 61 -15.41 -14.51 6.32
CA MET A 61 -16.27 -15.64 5.89
C MET A 61 -17.07 -15.28 4.66
N ASN A 62 -17.64 -14.07 4.64
CA ASN A 62 -18.42 -13.57 3.51
C ASN A 62 -17.53 -13.09 2.34
N MET A 63 -16.26 -12.79 2.63
CA MET A 63 -15.36 -12.10 1.71
C MET A 63 -14.57 -13.05 0.81
N TRP A 64 -14.17 -14.24 1.29
CA TRP A 64 -13.19 -15.10 0.59
C TRP A 64 -13.70 -16.49 0.19
N GLY A 65 -15.00 -16.78 0.39
CA GLY A 65 -15.60 -18.05 -0.05
C GLY A 65 -15.04 -19.30 0.64
N TRP A 66 -14.37 -19.14 1.78
CA TRP A 66 -13.76 -20.22 2.56
C TRP A 66 -14.77 -21.10 3.32
N GLY A 67 -16.07 -20.85 3.17
CA GLY A 67 -17.12 -21.57 3.90
C GLY A 67 -16.93 -21.42 5.42
N ASN A 68 -17.10 -22.53 6.15
CA ASN A 68 -16.91 -22.58 7.61
C ASN A 68 -15.45 -22.65 8.07
N ASN A 69 -14.47 -22.53 7.17
CA ASN A 69 -13.07 -22.57 7.56
C ASN A 69 -12.61 -21.22 8.13
N TRP A 70 -11.59 -21.26 8.98
CA TRP A 70 -11.01 -20.11 9.63
C TRP A 70 -9.50 -20.05 9.51
N ILE A 71 -8.92 -18.88 9.76
CA ILE A 71 -7.48 -18.64 9.65
C ILE A 71 -6.74 -19.49 10.69
N ARG A 72 -6.02 -20.52 10.25
CA ARG A 72 -5.31 -21.47 11.11
C ARG A 72 -3.80 -21.28 11.12
N SER A 73 -3.24 -20.63 10.13
CA SER A 73 -1.83 -20.24 10.15
C SER A 73 -1.61 -18.95 9.36
N CYS A 74 -0.53 -18.23 9.66
CA CYS A 74 -0.17 -17.01 8.95
C CYS A 74 1.35 -16.90 8.78
N ARG A 75 1.78 -16.36 7.64
CA ARG A 75 3.16 -15.95 7.41
C ARG A 75 3.25 -14.44 7.33
N MET A 76 4.21 -13.88 8.04
CA MET A 76 4.65 -12.52 7.76
C MET A 76 5.50 -12.58 6.49
N ILE A 77 5.18 -11.75 5.51
CA ILE A 77 5.98 -11.63 4.29
C ILE A 77 7.07 -10.58 4.57
N PRO A 78 8.36 -10.98 4.55
CA PRO A 78 9.45 -10.05 4.80
C PRO A 78 9.43 -8.89 3.82
N MET A 79 9.85 -7.72 4.31
CA MET A 79 10.07 -6.57 3.45
C MET A 79 11.23 -6.88 2.49
N TYR A 80 10.96 -6.77 1.18
CA TYR A 80 11.99 -6.88 0.15
C TYR A 80 12.06 -5.57 -0.63
N ARG A 81 13.22 -4.91 -0.57
CA ARG A 81 13.49 -3.61 -1.22
C ARG A 81 14.55 -3.71 -2.33
N GLY A 82 14.91 -4.93 -2.73
CA GLY A 82 15.87 -5.19 -3.82
C GLY A 82 15.20 -5.21 -5.20
N SER A 83 16.00 -5.52 -6.23
CA SER A 83 15.47 -5.77 -7.58
C SER A 83 14.67 -7.06 -7.57
N TYR A 84 13.39 -7.01 -7.90
CA TYR A 84 12.58 -8.21 -8.07
C TYR A 84 13.02 -8.95 -9.32
N ARG A 85 13.30 -10.25 -9.20
CA ARG A 85 13.74 -11.07 -10.35
C ARG A 85 13.25 -12.50 -10.23
N MET A 86 12.62 -12.95 -11.30
CA MET A 86 12.10 -14.31 -11.41
C MET A 86 12.33 -14.85 -12.82
N ARG A 87 12.75 -16.10 -12.91
CA ARG A 87 12.75 -16.84 -14.19
C ARG A 87 11.52 -17.72 -14.24
N MET A 88 10.67 -17.50 -15.24
CA MET A 88 9.53 -18.35 -15.54
C MET A 88 9.85 -19.27 -16.70
N TYR A 89 9.22 -20.44 -16.70
CA TYR A 89 9.39 -21.45 -17.71
C TYR A 89 8.04 -21.96 -18.19
N GLU A 90 7.93 -22.13 -19.50
CA GLU A 90 6.72 -22.62 -20.18
C GLU A 90 6.35 -24.04 -19.75
N ARG A 91 7.32 -24.86 -19.32
CA ARG A 91 7.10 -26.25 -18.91
C ARG A 91 7.60 -26.51 -17.49
N GLU A 92 7.20 -27.64 -16.93
CA GLU A 92 7.72 -28.13 -15.65
C GLU A 92 9.22 -28.44 -15.73
N ASN A 93 9.88 -28.56 -14.57
CA ASN A 93 11.30 -28.88 -14.43
C ASN A 93 12.25 -27.91 -15.16
N PHE A 94 11.87 -26.63 -15.23
CA PHE A 94 12.65 -25.56 -15.89
C PHE A 94 12.90 -25.81 -17.38
N MET A 95 11.97 -26.51 -18.04
CA MET A 95 12.03 -26.81 -19.47
C MET A 95 11.21 -25.81 -20.30
N GLY A 96 11.42 -25.82 -21.62
CA GLY A 96 10.72 -24.95 -22.57
C GLY A 96 11.33 -23.55 -22.64
N GLN A 97 10.56 -22.59 -23.15
CA GLN A 97 11.01 -21.21 -23.23
C GLN A 97 11.17 -20.62 -21.81
N MET A 98 12.27 -19.88 -21.60
CA MET A 98 12.56 -19.18 -20.34
C MET A 98 12.42 -17.67 -20.55
N MET A 99 11.71 -17.02 -19.63
CA MET A 99 11.64 -15.56 -19.56
C MET A 99 12.08 -15.07 -18.18
N GLU A 100 12.96 -14.07 -18.16
CA GLU A 100 13.30 -13.34 -16.93
C GLU A 100 12.34 -12.17 -16.76
N VAL A 101 11.72 -12.09 -15.60
CA VAL A 101 10.67 -11.12 -15.27
C VAL A 101 11.04 -10.36 -14.01
N THR A 102 11.02 -9.03 -14.14
CA THR A 102 11.36 -8.07 -13.09
C THR A 102 10.18 -7.24 -12.62
N ASP A 103 9.08 -7.28 -13.38
CA ASP A 103 7.90 -6.44 -13.18
C ASP A 103 6.61 -7.26 -13.13
N ASP A 104 5.53 -6.61 -12.69
CA ASP A 104 4.21 -7.19 -12.71
C ASP A 104 3.81 -7.58 -14.16
N CYS A 105 3.03 -8.63 -14.29
CA CYS A 105 2.54 -9.12 -15.57
C CYS A 105 1.05 -9.41 -15.47
N ASP A 106 0.25 -8.57 -16.13
CA ASP A 106 -1.21 -8.70 -16.18
C ASP A 106 -1.64 -9.93 -17.00
N SER A 107 -0.87 -10.34 -18.01
CA SER A 107 -1.21 -11.49 -18.85
C SER A 107 0.04 -12.12 -19.46
N ILE A 108 0.36 -13.33 -19.01
CA ILE A 108 1.47 -14.14 -19.53
C ILE A 108 1.19 -14.56 -20.98
N MET A 109 -0.09 -14.81 -21.30
CA MET A 109 -0.52 -15.16 -22.66
C MET A 109 -0.28 -14.01 -23.64
N ASP A 110 -0.65 -12.78 -23.29
CA ASP A 110 -0.50 -11.65 -24.22
C ASP A 110 0.96 -11.20 -24.33
N ARG A 111 1.71 -11.26 -23.22
CA ARG A 111 3.09 -10.76 -23.17
C ARG A 111 4.12 -11.74 -23.74
N TYR A 112 3.91 -13.05 -23.54
CA TYR A 112 4.89 -14.09 -23.90
C TYR A 112 4.33 -15.14 -24.86
N HIS A 113 3.04 -15.04 -25.24
CA HIS A 113 2.37 -16.00 -26.13
C HIS A 113 2.28 -17.43 -25.57
N TRP A 114 2.33 -17.58 -24.24
CA TRP A 114 2.18 -18.87 -23.56
C TRP A 114 0.72 -19.12 -23.21
N SER A 115 0.00 -19.83 -24.08
CA SER A 115 -1.41 -20.21 -23.84
C SER A 115 -1.60 -21.13 -22.62
N GLY A 116 -0.55 -21.91 -22.31
CA GLY A 116 -0.43 -22.75 -21.13
C GLY A 116 -0.05 -22.01 -19.85
N GLY A 117 0.37 -20.74 -19.93
CA GLY A 117 0.87 -20.00 -18.77
C GLY A 117 2.25 -20.49 -18.29
N CYS A 118 2.61 -20.11 -17.08
CA CYS A 118 3.84 -20.55 -16.42
C CYS A 118 3.61 -21.90 -15.69
N HIS A 119 4.55 -22.84 -15.84
CA HIS A 119 4.48 -24.19 -15.24
C HIS A 119 5.62 -24.52 -14.26
N SER A 120 6.75 -23.81 -14.35
CA SER A 120 7.79 -23.81 -13.32
C SER A 120 8.47 -22.45 -13.23
N CYS A 121 9.04 -22.12 -12.07
CA CYS A 121 9.75 -20.85 -11.89
C CYS A 121 10.89 -20.95 -10.89
N HIS A 122 11.88 -20.09 -11.06
CA HIS A 122 12.92 -19.85 -10.08
C HIS A 122 12.84 -18.38 -9.67
N ILE A 123 12.43 -18.14 -8.43
CA ILE A 123 12.42 -16.80 -7.85
C ILE A 123 13.80 -16.58 -7.24
N MET A 124 14.59 -15.76 -7.93
CA MET A 124 15.91 -15.36 -7.44
C MET A 124 15.74 -14.31 -6.35
N ASP A 125 14.82 -13.38 -6.56
CA ASP A 125 14.69 -12.17 -5.76
C ASP A 125 13.24 -11.73 -5.58
N GLY A 126 12.93 -11.32 -4.35
CA GLY A 126 11.64 -10.74 -3.97
C GLY A 126 10.53 -11.74 -3.69
N HIS A 127 9.38 -11.18 -3.33
CA HIS A 127 8.17 -11.91 -2.97
C HIS A 127 7.10 -11.69 -4.03
N TRP A 128 6.43 -12.74 -4.49
CA TRP A 128 5.54 -12.68 -5.64
C TRP A 128 4.20 -13.33 -5.34
N LEU A 129 3.13 -12.75 -5.90
CA LEU A 129 1.82 -13.36 -6.03
C LEU A 129 1.64 -13.81 -7.48
N MET A 130 1.25 -15.05 -7.68
CA MET A 130 0.82 -15.55 -8.99
C MET A 130 -0.66 -15.90 -8.98
N TYR A 131 -1.32 -15.71 -10.10
CA TYR A 131 -2.75 -15.86 -10.25
C TYR A 131 -3.09 -16.83 -11.38
N GLU A 132 -4.11 -17.64 -11.14
CA GLU A 132 -4.59 -18.65 -12.09
C GLU A 132 -5.12 -18.06 -13.40
N GLN A 133 -5.67 -16.84 -13.34
CA GLN A 133 -6.23 -16.15 -14.50
C GLN A 133 -5.45 -14.87 -14.84
N PRO A 134 -5.56 -14.37 -16.09
CA PRO A 134 -5.07 -13.04 -16.43
C PRO A 134 -5.72 -11.94 -15.56
N HIS A 135 -5.07 -10.79 -15.51
CA HIS A 135 -5.48 -9.59 -14.80
C HIS A 135 -5.68 -9.79 -13.29
N TYR A 136 -4.85 -10.63 -12.67
CA TYR A 136 -4.81 -10.88 -11.23
C TYR A 136 -6.12 -11.47 -10.69
N ARG A 137 -6.76 -12.33 -11.49
CA ARG A 137 -8.04 -12.97 -11.15
C ARG A 137 -7.87 -14.44 -10.79
N GLY A 138 -8.92 -14.99 -10.21
CA GLY A 138 -8.95 -16.37 -9.75
C GLY A 138 -8.12 -16.56 -8.48
N ARG A 139 -7.66 -17.78 -8.26
CA ARG A 139 -6.89 -18.13 -7.06
C ARG A 139 -5.51 -17.51 -7.13
N MET A 140 -5.08 -16.95 -6.00
CA MET A 140 -3.75 -16.36 -5.85
C MET A 140 -2.83 -17.28 -5.05
N TRP A 141 -1.54 -17.24 -5.36
CA TRP A 141 -0.55 -18.02 -4.66
C TRP A 141 0.70 -17.23 -4.32
N TYR A 142 1.18 -17.38 -3.08
CA TYR A 142 2.40 -16.75 -2.60
C TYR A 142 3.64 -17.57 -2.93
N PHE A 143 4.63 -16.91 -3.50
CA PHE A 143 5.93 -17.47 -3.76
C PHE A 143 7.04 -16.61 -3.16
N ARG A 144 7.98 -17.29 -2.50
CA ARG A 144 9.18 -16.72 -1.88
C ARG A 144 10.41 -17.05 -2.74
N PRO A 145 11.57 -16.45 -2.49
CA PRO A 145 12.80 -16.87 -3.17
C PRO A 145 13.03 -18.38 -3.05
N GLY A 146 13.31 -19.02 -4.18
CA GLY A 146 13.45 -20.47 -4.27
C GLY A 146 13.13 -21.05 -5.65
N GLU A 147 13.38 -22.36 -5.76
CA GLU A 147 13.16 -23.16 -6.96
C GLU A 147 11.82 -23.91 -6.91
N TYR A 148 10.97 -23.67 -7.90
CA TYR A 148 9.65 -24.29 -8.03
C TYR A 148 9.58 -25.09 -9.33
N ARG A 149 9.98 -26.37 -9.26
CA ARG A 149 10.08 -27.26 -10.42
C ARG A 149 8.73 -27.69 -10.98
N SER A 150 7.73 -27.84 -10.13
CA SER A 150 6.37 -28.18 -10.54
C SER A 150 5.37 -27.59 -9.56
N PHE A 151 4.39 -26.85 -10.08
CA PHE A 151 3.30 -26.34 -9.26
C PHE A 151 2.31 -27.44 -8.86
N ARG A 152 2.31 -28.58 -9.57
CA ARG A 152 1.47 -29.73 -9.29
C ARG A 152 1.84 -30.42 -7.98
N GLU A 153 3.14 -30.67 -7.78
CA GLU A 153 3.65 -31.38 -6.60
C GLU A 153 3.52 -30.54 -5.33
N MET A 154 3.77 -29.24 -5.44
CA MET A 154 3.74 -28.34 -4.27
C MET A 154 2.33 -28.20 -3.69
N MET A 155 1.28 -28.20 -4.53
CA MET A 155 -0.07 -27.81 -4.11
C MET A 155 -1.13 -28.92 -4.29
N GLY A 156 -0.76 -30.12 -4.74
CA GLY A 156 -1.65 -31.29 -4.79
C GLY A 156 -2.81 -31.18 -5.79
N MET A 157 -2.73 -30.27 -6.76
CA MET A 157 -3.78 -30.00 -7.73
C MET A 157 -3.26 -30.21 -9.16
N SER A 158 -3.98 -31.01 -9.95
CA SER A 158 -3.67 -31.25 -11.35
C SER A 158 -3.99 -30.02 -12.20
N ASN A 159 -3.16 -29.76 -13.22
CA ASN A 159 -3.36 -28.71 -14.23
C ASN A 159 -3.33 -27.24 -13.74
N MET A 160 -2.65 -26.96 -12.63
CA MET A 160 -2.46 -25.57 -12.19
C MET A 160 -1.51 -24.84 -13.15
N LYS A 161 -1.97 -23.72 -13.70
CA LYS A 161 -1.16 -22.79 -14.50
C LYS A 161 -1.32 -21.38 -13.98
N PHE A 162 -0.25 -20.60 -14.06
CA PHE A 162 -0.28 -19.19 -13.72
C PHE A 162 -0.32 -18.34 -14.97
N MET A 163 -1.26 -17.39 -14.99
CA MET A 163 -1.55 -16.55 -16.16
C MET A 163 -1.29 -15.07 -15.89
N SER A 164 -1.15 -14.66 -14.63
CA SER A 164 -0.69 -13.31 -14.26
C SER A 164 0.05 -13.33 -12.92
N MET A 165 0.80 -12.28 -12.63
CA MET A 165 1.68 -12.22 -11.46
C MET A 165 1.98 -10.79 -11.03
N LYS A 166 2.12 -10.58 -9.72
CA LYS A 166 2.46 -9.29 -9.11
C LYS A 166 3.59 -9.44 -8.11
N ARG A 167 4.41 -8.41 -8.00
CA ARG A 167 5.33 -8.25 -6.89
C ARG A 167 4.55 -7.92 -5.62
N ILE A 168 4.88 -8.60 -4.54
CA ILE A 168 4.48 -8.18 -3.20
C ILE A 168 5.45 -7.10 -2.78
N MET A 169 5.11 -5.89 -3.19
CA MET A 169 5.68 -4.69 -2.61
C MET A 169 4.90 -4.39 -1.33
N ASP A 170 5.56 -3.74 -0.38
CA ASP A 170 4.90 -3.23 0.83
C ASP A 170 3.59 -2.51 0.46
N SER A 171 2.59 -2.56 1.32
CA SER A 171 1.41 -1.71 1.29
C SER A 171 1.72 -0.20 1.29
N CYS A 172 2.94 0.25 1.57
CA CYS A 172 3.36 1.61 1.22
C CYS A 172 3.42 1.82 -0.31
N LEU A 173 3.76 0.75 -1.06
CA LEU A 173 3.96 0.71 -2.50
C LEU A 173 2.82 0.05 -3.30
N GLU A 174 1.83 -0.57 -2.66
CA GLU A 174 0.53 -0.81 -3.32
C GLU A 174 -0.21 0.51 -3.42
N LYS A 175 0.31 1.40 -4.27
CA LYS A 175 -0.45 2.38 -5.02
C LYS A 175 -1.67 2.92 -4.25
N LYS A 176 -1.43 3.52 -3.06
CA LYS A 176 -1.89 4.91 -2.90
C LYS A 176 -1.08 5.69 -3.92
N HIS A 177 -1.39 5.48 -5.19
CA HIS A 177 -1.07 6.46 -6.18
C HIS A 177 -1.67 7.72 -5.58
N ILE A 178 -0.78 8.61 -5.15
CA ILE A 178 -0.89 9.99 -5.54
C ILE A 178 -0.95 9.94 -7.08
N TYR A 179 -2.08 9.50 -7.66
CA TYR A 179 -2.44 9.84 -9.01
C TYR A 179 -2.82 11.29 -8.83
N CYS A 180 -1.82 12.16 -8.71
CA CYS A 180 -2.01 13.54 -9.08
C CYS A 180 -2.44 13.44 -10.53
N SER A 181 -3.74 13.55 -10.75
CA SER A 181 -4.27 13.73 -12.08
C SER A 181 -3.55 14.93 -12.69
N ARG A 182 -3.30 14.93 -14.00
CA ARG A 182 -2.77 16.12 -14.70
C ARG A 182 -3.65 17.35 -14.47
N LYS A 183 -4.93 17.12 -14.11
CA LYS A 183 -5.88 18.13 -13.66
C LYS A 183 -6.33 17.76 -12.26
N GLY A 184 -6.00 18.58 -11.26
CA GLY A 184 -6.58 18.49 -9.94
C GLY A 184 -7.87 19.29 -9.87
N GLN A 185 -8.79 18.88 -9.01
CA GLN A 185 -9.99 19.64 -8.68
C GLN A 185 -10.32 19.41 -7.21
N ILE A 186 -10.54 20.51 -6.50
CA ILE A 186 -10.97 20.55 -5.11
C ILE A 186 -12.07 21.60 -4.97
N THR A 187 -13.12 21.27 -4.23
CA THR A 187 -14.22 22.19 -3.93
C THR A 187 -14.22 22.48 -2.45
N PHE A 188 -14.12 23.75 -2.09
CA PHE A 188 -14.20 24.25 -0.73
C PHE A 188 -15.61 24.72 -0.43
N TYR A 189 -16.06 24.56 0.81
CA TYR A 189 -17.39 24.93 1.28
C TYR A 189 -17.28 25.75 2.56
N GLU A 190 -18.07 26.82 2.66
CA GLU A 190 -18.07 27.69 3.83
C GLU A 190 -18.49 26.94 5.10
N ASP A 191 -19.48 26.06 5.00
CA ASP A 191 -20.03 25.34 6.14
C ASP A 191 -19.60 23.87 6.16
N ARG A 192 -19.90 23.19 7.26
CA ARG A 192 -19.66 21.74 7.42
C ARG A 192 -20.59 20.93 6.51
N ASN A 193 -20.24 19.67 6.30
CA ASN A 193 -21.03 18.73 5.52
C ASN A 193 -21.35 19.23 4.10
N PHE A 194 -20.42 19.98 3.50
CA PHE A 194 -20.50 20.45 2.11
C PHE A 194 -21.66 21.41 1.85
N MET A 195 -21.98 22.25 2.85
CA MET A 195 -23.06 23.23 2.80
C MET A 195 -22.53 24.66 2.64
N GLY A 196 -23.44 25.60 2.40
CA GLY A 196 -23.12 27.01 2.24
C GLY A 196 -22.59 27.35 0.84
N ARG A 197 -21.92 28.51 0.73
CA ARG A 197 -21.25 28.90 -0.52
C ARG A 197 -20.07 27.97 -0.78
N SER A 198 -19.84 27.66 -2.04
CA SER A 198 -18.70 26.85 -2.46
C SER A 198 -17.79 27.59 -3.43
N TYR A 199 -16.53 27.16 -3.46
CA TYR A 199 -15.51 27.62 -4.40
C TYR A 199 -14.77 26.41 -4.95
N GLU A 200 -14.86 26.23 -6.26
CA GLU A 200 -14.13 25.19 -6.98
C GLU A 200 -12.76 25.72 -7.41
N CYS A 201 -11.73 24.95 -7.12
CA CYS A 201 -10.35 25.28 -7.43
C CYS A 201 -9.68 24.14 -8.19
N SER A 202 -8.92 24.49 -9.23
CA SER A 202 -8.21 23.53 -10.10
C SER A 202 -6.72 23.85 -10.31
N SER A 203 -6.21 24.86 -9.60
CA SER A 203 -4.81 25.30 -9.58
C SER A 203 -4.41 25.79 -8.19
N ASP A 204 -3.15 26.21 -8.02
CA ASP A 204 -2.74 26.92 -6.81
C ASP A 204 -3.63 28.16 -6.57
N CYS A 205 -4.02 28.38 -5.32
CA CYS A 205 -4.81 29.52 -4.87
C CYS A 205 -4.11 30.14 -3.66
N PRO A 206 -3.39 31.27 -3.82
CA PRO A 206 -2.64 31.91 -2.75
C PRO A 206 -3.53 32.63 -1.72
N ASP A 207 -4.74 33.05 -2.08
CA ASP A 207 -5.67 33.67 -1.14
C ASP A 207 -7.12 33.39 -1.55
N MET A 208 -7.83 32.70 -0.66
CA MET A 208 -9.23 32.34 -0.85
C MET A 208 -10.22 33.39 -0.33
N SER A 209 -9.73 34.44 0.34
CA SER A 209 -10.57 35.41 1.06
C SER A 209 -11.55 36.18 0.14
N SER A 210 -11.27 36.24 -1.17
CA SER A 210 -12.14 36.84 -2.18
C SER A 210 -13.29 35.92 -2.63
N TYR A 211 -13.17 34.62 -2.40
CA TYR A 211 -14.15 33.61 -2.83
C TYR A 211 -15.01 33.12 -1.67
N LEU A 212 -14.39 32.91 -0.50
CA LEU A 212 -15.02 32.37 0.69
C LEU A 212 -14.67 33.21 1.92
N SER A 213 -15.67 33.47 2.76
CA SER A 213 -15.49 34.18 4.04
C SER A 213 -14.98 33.28 5.17
N ARG A 214 -15.11 31.96 4.98
CA ARG A 214 -14.65 30.89 5.87
C ARG A 214 -14.61 29.57 5.08
N CYS A 215 -13.94 28.55 5.59
CA CYS A 215 -13.94 27.22 4.96
C CYS A 215 -13.97 26.13 6.04
N HIS A 216 -15.06 25.35 6.09
CA HIS A 216 -15.27 24.32 7.11
C HIS A 216 -15.36 22.89 6.56
N SER A 217 -15.55 22.72 5.25
CA SER A 217 -15.48 21.41 4.60
C SER A 217 -14.96 21.52 3.18
N CYS A 218 -14.42 20.42 2.63
CA CYS A 218 -13.96 20.38 1.24
C CYS A 218 -14.10 18.99 0.64
N ARG A 219 -14.20 18.92 -0.69
CA ARG A 219 -14.17 17.66 -1.45
C ARG A 219 -13.05 17.72 -2.46
N VAL A 220 -12.18 16.73 -2.41
CA VAL A 220 -11.12 16.56 -3.41
C VAL A 220 -11.62 15.56 -4.44
N GLU A 221 -12.04 16.06 -5.60
CA GLU A 221 -12.52 15.23 -6.70
C GLU A 221 -11.35 14.53 -7.42
N SER A 222 -10.22 15.25 -7.56
CA SER A 222 -9.02 14.72 -8.20
C SER A 222 -7.76 15.50 -7.82
N GLY A 223 -6.59 14.85 -8.00
CA GLY A 223 -5.30 15.43 -7.62
C GLY A 223 -4.94 15.19 -6.16
N CYS A 224 -3.81 15.74 -5.74
CA CYS A 224 -3.47 15.87 -4.34
C CYS A 224 -3.12 17.33 -4.05
N TRP A 225 -3.48 17.77 -2.87
CA TRP A 225 -3.50 19.19 -2.51
C TRP A 225 -2.82 19.38 -1.17
N MET A 226 -2.01 20.43 -1.06
CA MET A 226 -1.60 20.95 0.22
C MET A 226 -2.47 22.16 0.54
N VAL A 227 -3.16 22.17 1.67
CA VAL A 227 -3.94 23.32 2.12
C VAL A 227 -3.30 23.96 3.33
N TYR A 228 -3.50 25.26 3.45
CA TYR A 228 -2.84 26.12 4.42
C TYR A 228 -3.87 26.98 5.13
N ASP A 229 -3.64 27.21 6.41
CA ASP A 229 -4.53 28.01 7.24
C ASP A 229 -4.23 29.52 7.19
N HIS A 230 -3.15 29.92 6.50
CA HIS A 230 -2.86 31.31 6.15
C HIS A 230 -2.81 31.53 4.63
N PRO A 231 -3.00 32.78 4.16
CA PRO A 231 -2.73 33.14 2.77
C PRO A 231 -1.26 32.91 2.39
N ASN A 232 -0.99 32.88 1.10
CA ASN A 232 0.33 32.76 0.48
C ASN A 232 1.11 31.50 0.92
N PHE A 233 0.38 30.39 1.13
CA PHE A 233 0.96 29.08 1.45
C PHE A 233 1.76 29.05 2.75
N MET A 234 1.28 29.80 3.76
CA MET A 234 1.92 29.92 5.07
C MET A 234 1.11 29.22 6.17
N GLY A 235 1.72 29.07 7.34
CA GLY A 235 1.06 28.50 8.51
C GLY A 235 1.02 26.97 8.49
N ASN A 236 -0.01 26.42 9.12
CA ASN A 236 -0.17 24.98 9.27
C ASN A 236 -0.50 24.35 7.91
N GLN A 237 0.15 23.22 7.62
CA GLN A 237 0.04 22.54 6.34
C GLN A 237 -0.73 21.24 6.49
N TYR A 238 -1.70 21.01 5.60
CA TYR A 238 -2.51 19.82 5.62
C TYR A 238 -2.59 19.19 4.25
N PHE A 239 -2.20 17.93 4.17
CA PHE A 239 -2.19 17.20 2.93
C PHE A 239 -3.52 16.50 2.69
N LEU A 240 -4.17 16.81 1.58
CA LEU A 240 -5.45 16.26 1.16
C LEU A 240 -5.29 15.41 -0.11
N ARG A 241 -5.88 14.22 -0.06
CA ARG A 241 -6.01 13.29 -1.20
C ARG A 241 -7.45 13.30 -1.68
N ARG A 242 -7.71 12.66 -2.82
CA ARG A 242 -9.08 12.42 -3.29
C ARG A 242 -9.95 11.85 -2.16
N GLY A 243 -11.06 12.53 -1.87
CA GLY A 243 -11.96 12.18 -0.77
C GLY A 243 -12.81 13.35 -0.27
N ASP A 244 -13.69 13.02 0.67
CA ASP A 244 -14.67 13.91 1.27
C ASP A 244 -14.25 14.30 2.69
N TYR A 245 -14.06 15.61 2.91
CA TYR A 245 -13.60 16.18 4.18
C TYR A 245 -14.73 17.02 4.80
N ALA A 246 -15.67 16.35 5.46
CA ALA A 246 -16.95 16.92 5.86
C ALA A 246 -16.89 17.88 7.07
N ASP A 247 -15.89 17.74 7.94
CA ASP A 247 -15.72 18.61 9.10
C ASP A 247 -14.24 18.87 9.39
N TYR A 248 -13.81 20.10 9.14
CA TYR A 248 -12.47 20.57 9.42
C TYR A 248 -12.09 20.46 10.91
N MET A 249 -13.02 20.70 11.84
CA MET A 249 -12.73 20.68 13.29
C MET A 249 -12.45 19.27 13.81
N ASN A 250 -13.10 18.25 13.23
CA ASN A 250 -12.98 16.88 13.71
C ASN A 250 -11.73 16.16 13.15
N MET A 251 -11.13 16.68 12.08
CA MET A 251 -9.98 16.06 11.42
C MET A 251 -8.62 16.55 11.93
N TRP A 252 -8.52 17.74 12.54
CA TRP A 252 -7.21 18.41 12.70
C TRP A 252 -6.92 19.05 14.06
N GLY A 253 -7.75 18.79 15.08
CA GLY A 253 -7.42 19.02 16.51
C GLY A 253 -6.87 20.40 16.88
N TRP A 254 -7.71 21.24 17.50
CA TRP A 254 -7.35 22.50 18.17
C TRP A 254 -6.96 23.67 17.25
N GLY A 255 -7.96 24.29 16.61
CA GLY A 255 -7.81 25.62 16.01
C GLY A 255 -9.09 26.17 15.39
N ASN A 256 -9.32 27.48 15.56
CA ASN A 256 -10.36 28.24 14.84
C ASN A 256 -9.89 28.70 13.44
N ASN A 257 -8.75 28.20 12.97
CA ASN A 257 -8.19 28.63 11.71
C ASN A 257 -8.90 27.92 10.55
N TRP A 258 -9.16 28.65 9.48
CA TRP A 258 -9.88 28.17 8.31
C TRP A 258 -8.89 28.08 7.16
N ILE A 259 -9.18 27.22 6.18
CA ILE A 259 -8.34 27.12 4.98
C ILE A 259 -8.35 28.47 4.24
N ARG A 260 -7.16 29.00 3.96
CA ARG A 260 -6.95 30.31 3.33
C ARG A 260 -6.21 30.23 2.00
N SER A 261 -5.40 29.20 1.80
CA SER A 261 -4.69 28.98 0.55
C SER A 261 -4.48 27.49 0.28
N CYS A 262 -4.27 27.13 -0.98
CA CYS A 262 -3.99 25.76 -1.38
C CYS A 262 -3.01 25.67 -2.54
N ARG A 263 -2.25 24.58 -2.61
CA ARG A 263 -1.39 24.23 -3.74
C ARG A 263 -1.75 22.87 -4.26
N MET A 264 -1.82 22.75 -5.58
CA MET A 264 -1.92 21.46 -6.22
C MET A 264 -0.52 20.85 -6.27
N ILE A 265 -0.38 19.62 -5.78
CA ILE A 265 0.87 18.88 -5.92
C ILE A 265 0.88 18.30 -7.35
N PRO A 266 1.85 18.67 -8.21
CA PRO A 266 1.86 18.17 -9.58
C PRO A 266 2.26 16.70 -9.63
N MET A 267 1.84 16.02 -10.69
CA MET A 267 2.23 14.63 -10.93
C MET A 267 3.71 14.55 -11.28
N TYR A 268 4.50 13.91 -10.42
CA TYR A 268 5.89 13.58 -10.71
C TYR A 268 6.01 12.12 -11.16
N ARG A 269 6.69 11.90 -12.30
CA ARG A 269 6.86 10.56 -12.92
C ARG A 269 8.31 10.05 -12.91
N GLY A 270 9.22 10.80 -12.30
CA GLY A 270 10.63 10.41 -12.16
C GLY A 270 10.90 9.59 -10.90
N SER A 271 12.18 9.37 -10.61
CA SER A 271 12.65 8.80 -9.34
C SER A 271 12.52 9.82 -8.21
N TYR A 272 12.06 9.41 -7.03
CA TYR A 272 12.02 10.29 -5.86
C TYR A 272 13.37 10.22 -5.14
N ARG A 273 13.97 11.37 -4.84
CA ARG A 273 15.27 11.42 -4.15
C ARG A 273 15.36 12.62 -3.21
N MET A 274 15.73 12.38 -1.97
CA MET A 274 15.98 13.40 -0.95
C MET A 274 17.22 13.02 -0.15
N ARG A 275 18.04 14.01 0.22
CA ARG A 275 19.10 13.81 1.22
C ARG A 275 18.66 14.39 2.54
N MET A 276 18.69 13.58 3.59
CA MET A 276 18.45 14.00 4.96
C MET A 276 19.77 14.10 5.70
N TYR A 277 19.82 14.98 6.69
CA TYR A 277 20.99 15.22 7.52
C TYR A 277 20.60 15.23 8.99
N GLU A 278 21.43 14.57 9.80
CA GLU A 278 21.24 14.45 11.25
C GLU A 278 21.35 15.80 11.96
N ARG A 279 22.01 16.80 11.37
CA ARG A 279 22.16 18.13 11.96
C ARG A 279 21.67 19.21 11.01
N GLU A 280 21.45 20.40 11.56
CA GLU A 280 21.12 21.60 10.80
C GLU A 280 22.25 21.95 9.81
N ASN A 281 21.93 22.80 8.82
CA ASN A 281 22.90 23.30 7.83
C ASN A 281 23.63 22.20 7.04
N PHE A 282 22.96 21.08 6.77
CA PHE A 282 23.49 19.95 6.00
C PHE A 282 24.72 19.29 6.63
N MET A 283 24.81 19.30 7.96
CA MET A 283 25.91 18.72 8.73
C MET A 283 25.55 17.35 9.33
N GLY A 284 26.55 16.65 9.86
CA GLY A 284 26.37 15.35 10.51
C GLY A 284 26.26 14.20 9.52
N GLN A 285 25.64 13.10 9.95
CA GLN A 285 25.41 11.95 9.07
C GLN A 285 24.41 12.32 7.97
N MET A 286 24.70 11.92 6.73
CA MET A 286 23.84 12.14 5.56
C MET A 286 23.27 10.81 5.09
N MET A 287 21.95 10.76 4.88
CA MET A 287 21.25 9.61 4.30
C MET A 287 20.50 10.04 3.04
N GLU A 288 20.66 9.28 1.95
CA GLU A 288 19.86 9.44 0.75
C GLU A 288 18.60 8.55 0.85
N VAL A 289 17.44 9.17 0.69
CA VAL A 289 16.11 8.57 0.80
C VAL A 289 15.48 8.58 -0.58
N THR A 290 14.98 7.41 -1.00
CA THR A 290 14.37 7.22 -2.33
C THR A 290 12.96 6.65 -2.27
N ASP A 291 12.49 6.35 -1.06
CA ASP A 291 11.23 5.69 -0.74
C ASP A 291 10.66 6.22 0.58
N ASP A 292 9.40 5.88 0.87
CA ASP A 292 8.74 6.24 2.11
C ASP A 292 9.49 5.71 3.35
N CYS A 293 9.62 6.56 4.37
CA CYS A 293 10.29 6.25 5.63
C CYS A 293 9.33 6.46 6.80
N ASP A 294 8.81 5.36 7.35
CA ASP A 294 7.82 5.42 8.45
C ASP A 294 8.40 5.99 9.75
N SER A 295 9.68 5.72 10.03
CA SER A 295 10.38 6.22 11.22
C SER A 295 11.85 6.41 10.91
N ILE A 296 12.30 7.67 10.94
CA ILE A 296 13.70 8.06 10.75
C ILE A 296 14.55 7.50 11.90
N MET A 297 13.99 7.49 13.13
CA MET A 297 14.67 6.98 14.32
C MET A 297 14.94 5.49 14.23
N ASP A 298 13.96 4.69 13.80
CA ASP A 298 14.14 3.23 13.72
C ASP A 298 15.03 2.83 12.55
N ARG A 299 14.91 3.53 11.42
CA ARG A 299 15.63 3.19 10.20
C ARG A 299 17.10 3.63 10.23
N TYR A 300 17.39 4.79 10.82
CA TYR A 300 18.72 5.41 10.77
C TYR A 300 19.36 5.63 12.14
N HIS A 301 18.67 5.27 13.22
CA HIS A 301 19.15 5.45 14.60
C HIS A 301 19.44 6.92 14.97
N TRP A 302 18.72 7.85 14.34
CA TRP A 302 18.80 9.28 14.64
C TRP A 302 17.84 9.63 15.77
N SER A 303 18.38 9.68 16.99
CA SER A 303 17.61 9.98 18.21
C SER A 303 16.88 11.33 18.20
N GLY A 304 17.37 12.30 17.41
CA GLY A 304 16.75 13.63 17.22
C GLY A 304 15.96 13.79 15.92
N GLY A 305 15.86 12.75 15.09
CA GLY A 305 15.24 12.86 13.76
C GLY A 305 16.10 13.58 12.71
N CYS A 306 15.45 14.10 11.67
CA CYS A 306 16.11 14.83 10.58
C CYS A 306 16.06 16.34 10.86
N HIS A 307 17.20 17.00 10.82
CA HIS A 307 17.32 18.43 11.14
C HIS A 307 17.53 19.32 9.90
N SER A 308 18.01 18.76 8.80
CA SER A 308 18.00 19.46 7.51
C SER A 308 17.90 18.48 6.34
N CYS A 309 17.33 18.91 5.22
CA CYS A 309 17.17 18.07 4.05
C CYS A 309 17.35 18.83 2.74
N HIS A 310 17.82 18.13 1.71
CA HIS A 310 17.89 18.62 0.33
C HIS A 310 17.04 17.72 -0.57
N ILE A 311 15.93 18.26 -1.06
CA ILE A 311 15.08 17.58 -2.04
C ILE A 311 15.75 17.65 -3.40
N MET A 312 16.14 16.50 -3.96
CA MET A 312 16.74 16.42 -5.28
C MET A 312 15.68 16.18 -6.34
N ASP A 313 14.75 15.26 -6.07
CA ASP A 313 13.73 14.84 -7.01
C ASP A 313 12.40 14.54 -6.31
N GLY A 314 11.29 14.90 -6.97
CA GLY A 314 9.93 14.62 -6.53
C GLY A 314 9.39 15.55 -5.44
N HIS A 315 8.31 15.12 -4.80
CA HIS A 315 7.66 15.83 -3.69
C HIS A 315 7.62 14.91 -2.48
N TRP A 316 7.97 15.45 -1.32
CA TRP A 316 8.09 14.71 -0.07
C TRP A 316 7.19 15.32 0.99
N LEU A 317 6.56 14.45 1.79
CA LEU A 317 5.82 14.82 2.98
C LEU A 317 6.63 14.32 4.18
N MET A 318 7.02 15.24 5.04
CA MET A 318 7.66 14.93 6.32
C MET A 318 6.67 15.23 7.43
N TYR A 319 6.61 14.33 8.40
CA TYR A 319 5.76 14.45 9.58
C TYR A 319 6.68 14.51 10.80
N GLU A 320 6.26 15.26 11.82
CA GLU A 320 6.93 15.30 13.12
C GLU A 320 6.77 13.99 13.90
#